data_AF-A0A7K2EB06-F1
#
_entry.id   AF-A0A7K2EB06-F1
#
_cell.length_a   1.000
_cell.length_b   1.000
_cell.length_c   1.000
_cell.angle_alpha   90.00
_cell.angle_beta   90.00
_cell.angle_gamma   90.00
#
_symmetry.space_group_name_H-M   'P 1'
#
loop_
_entity.id
_entity.type
_entity.pdbx_description
1 polymer ?
#
loop_
_entity_poly.entity_id
_entity_poly.type
_entity_poly.pdbx_seq_one_letter_code
_entity_poly.pdbx_strand_id
1 'polypeptide(L)'
;MRRREQDRGETRGLGGDRVEGRHAVKELLLAGTRPVRQVVLAADQDESPILDDIIDLADEAGVDIRELPRGRFDQMAATESPQGVVAFAAPLREFAVEELVAGLPGQGPAGDSDRLYLSAGAEHAERRTPPPGDQNEPAAEEQAEEPHDQPPEGRRAAAGEHEEAPPETEEAPPETATDPGEPPTLLLVVDGVSDPGNLGAILRTAECAGVTGVVLPRHRAARITPTVAKRAAGAIEHLRFAPVSGIPTALATLAELGVWSVGLDVTADQTIWELPIADAPLALVLGAEGRGLSRLVRRRCDVTARIPVTGRLDALNVSAATAVALFEVLRRRTAT
;
A
#
# COMPACT_ATOMS: atom_id res chain seq x y z
N MET A 1 7.83 -36.26 -10.45
CA MET A 1 6.38 -36.03 -10.67
C MET A 1 5.56 -35.79 -9.38
N ARG A 2 6.16 -35.54 -8.21
CA ARG A 2 5.45 -35.30 -6.93
C ARG A 2 5.67 -33.89 -6.36
N ARG A 3 5.64 -32.86 -7.23
CA ARG A 3 5.80 -31.44 -6.83
C ARG A 3 4.52 -30.62 -7.08
N ARG A 4 3.43 -31.27 -7.45
CA ARG A 4 2.14 -30.64 -7.86
C ARG A 4 1.01 -30.80 -6.84
N GLU A 5 1.24 -31.45 -5.70
CA GLU A 5 0.17 -31.76 -4.74
C GLU A 5 0.22 -30.98 -3.40
N GLN A 6 1.24 -30.16 -3.16
CA GLN A 6 1.31 -29.29 -1.97
C GLN A 6 0.81 -27.85 -2.21
N ASP A 7 0.44 -27.50 -3.45
CA ASP A 7 -0.06 -26.16 -3.83
C ASP A 7 -1.60 -26.06 -3.75
N ARG A 8 -2.27 -27.00 -3.05
CA ARG A 8 -3.74 -27.07 -2.90
C ARG A 8 -4.25 -26.60 -1.54
N GLY A 9 -3.55 -25.66 -0.93
CA GLY A 9 -4.17 -24.69 -0.04
C GLY A 9 -4.24 -23.39 -0.82
N GLU A 10 -5.33 -23.13 -1.55
CA GLU A 10 -5.63 -21.76 -1.96
C GLU A 10 -5.66 -20.93 -0.68
N THR A 11 -4.60 -20.17 -0.43
CA THR A 11 -4.56 -19.18 0.63
C THR A 11 -5.62 -18.14 0.28
N ARG A 12 -6.83 -18.31 0.82
CA ARG A 12 -7.88 -17.31 0.74
C ARG A 12 -7.39 -16.08 1.52
N GLY A 13 -7.16 -14.97 0.81
CA GLY A 13 -6.78 -13.69 1.40
C GLY A 13 -5.46 -13.11 0.87
N LEU A 14 -4.92 -12.12 1.58
CA LEU A 14 -3.66 -11.42 1.28
C LEU A 14 -2.40 -12.28 1.40
N GLY A 15 -2.45 -13.33 2.23
CA GLY A 15 -1.29 -14.14 2.62
C GLY A 15 -0.77 -13.78 4.00
N GLY A 16 0.53 -14.02 4.23
CA GLY A 16 1.20 -13.81 5.52
C GLY A 16 0.88 -14.85 6.59
N ASP A 17 0.03 -15.84 6.31
CA ASP A 17 -0.33 -16.95 7.22
C ASP A 17 0.85 -17.89 7.55
N ARG A 18 1.94 -17.78 6.78
CA ARG A 18 3.21 -18.43 7.05
C ARG A 18 4.34 -17.41 6.98
N VAL A 19 5.09 -17.27 8.07
CA VAL A 19 6.20 -16.31 8.22
C VAL A 19 7.50 -17.07 8.47
N GLU A 20 8.56 -16.70 7.75
CA GLU A 20 9.88 -17.36 7.87
C GLU A 20 10.99 -16.35 8.13
N GLY A 21 11.99 -16.78 8.90
CA GLY A 21 13.14 -15.97 9.26
C GLY A 21 13.00 -15.32 10.64
N ARG A 22 14.15 -15.16 11.31
CA ARG A 22 14.20 -14.81 12.74
C ARG A 22 13.54 -13.45 13.03
N HIS A 23 13.92 -12.40 12.28
CA HIS A 23 13.35 -11.07 12.45
C HIS A 23 11.85 -11.01 12.16
N ALA A 24 11.39 -11.67 11.10
CA ALA A 24 9.98 -11.65 10.73
C ALA A 24 9.11 -12.38 11.76
N VAL A 25 9.59 -13.51 12.30
CA VAL A 25 8.87 -14.24 13.36
C VAL A 25 8.90 -13.49 14.69
N LYS A 26 10.05 -12.93 15.09
CA LYS A 26 10.15 -12.08 16.28
C LYS A 26 9.14 -10.93 16.21
N GLU A 27 9.12 -10.19 15.10
CA GLU A 27 8.23 -9.05 14.94
C GLU A 27 6.75 -9.46 14.93
N LEU A 28 6.41 -10.58 14.30
CA LEU A 28 5.05 -11.14 14.35
C LEU A 28 4.58 -11.42 15.78
N LEU A 29 5.43 -12.03 16.61
CA LEU A 29 5.10 -12.31 18.00
C LEU A 29 5.01 -11.01 18.82
N LEU A 30 5.98 -10.10 18.64
CA LEU A 30 6.03 -8.81 19.33
C LEU A 30 4.82 -7.93 19.00
N ALA A 31 4.42 -7.86 17.74
CA ALA A 31 3.31 -7.03 17.30
C ALA A 31 1.96 -7.54 17.85
N GLY A 32 1.80 -8.86 17.98
CA GLY A 32 0.59 -9.46 18.56
C GLY A 32 -0.72 -9.11 17.82
N THR A 33 -0.64 -8.61 16.58
CA THR A 33 -1.79 -8.08 15.83
C THR A 33 -2.72 -9.16 15.29
N ARG A 34 -2.26 -10.42 15.27
CA ARG A 34 -3.02 -11.57 14.80
C ARG A 34 -2.61 -12.86 15.51
N PRO A 35 -3.51 -13.84 15.66
CA PRO A 35 -3.20 -15.09 16.35
C PRO A 35 -2.10 -15.89 15.67
N VAL A 36 -1.07 -16.25 16.43
CA VAL A 36 -0.03 -17.21 16.04
C VAL A 36 -0.41 -18.58 16.58
N ARG A 37 -0.46 -19.59 15.71
CA ARG A 37 -0.87 -20.96 16.07
C ARG A 37 0.29 -21.82 16.53
N GLN A 38 1.46 -21.63 15.94
CA GLN A 38 2.63 -22.45 16.19
C GLN A 38 3.90 -21.75 15.69
N VAL A 39 4.99 -21.90 16.44
CA VAL A 39 6.37 -21.63 16.00
C VAL A 39 7.08 -22.97 15.82
N VAL A 40 7.83 -23.10 14.73
CA VAL A 40 8.65 -24.27 14.43
C VAL A 40 10.10 -23.86 14.31
N LEU A 41 10.97 -24.51 15.09
CA LEU A 41 12.40 -24.30 15.10
C LEU A 41 13.11 -25.49 14.45
N ALA A 42 14.18 -25.21 13.71
CA ALA A 42 15.13 -26.25 13.32
C ALA A 42 15.96 -26.67 14.54
N ALA A 43 16.20 -27.97 14.70
CA ALA A 43 17.12 -28.49 15.69
C ALA A 43 18.57 -28.03 15.42
N ASP A 44 19.39 -28.05 16.46
CA ASP A 44 20.83 -27.75 16.41
C ASP A 44 21.14 -26.36 15.82
N GLN A 45 20.33 -25.35 16.19
CA GLN A 45 20.61 -23.95 15.84
C GLN A 45 21.78 -23.40 16.66
N ASP A 46 22.60 -22.56 16.05
CA ASP A 46 23.58 -21.74 16.80
C ASP A 46 22.85 -20.79 17.76
N GLU A 47 23.36 -20.69 18.99
CA GLU A 47 22.88 -19.76 20.01
C GLU A 47 22.86 -18.32 19.46
N SER A 48 21.76 -17.61 19.73
CA SER A 48 21.55 -16.29 19.17
C SER A 48 20.52 -15.53 20.00
N PRO A 49 20.80 -14.27 20.42
CA PRO A 49 19.85 -13.50 21.22
C PRO A 49 18.46 -13.38 20.60
N ILE A 50 18.38 -13.31 19.27
CA ILE A 50 17.09 -13.23 18.57
C ILE A 50 16.29 -14.54 18.66
N LEU A 51 16.93 -15.70 18.80
CA LEU A 51 16.22 -16.96 19.02
C LEU A 51 15.66 -17.02 20.44
N ASP A 52 16.45 -16.59 21.42
CA ASP A 52 16.01 -16.48 22.81
C ASP A 52 14.80 -15.55 22.91
N ASP A 53 14.87 -14.36 22.29
CA ASP A 53 13.74 -13.43 22.20
C ASP A 53 12.48 -14.07 21.57
N ILE A 54 12.65 -14.91 20.54
CA ILE A 54 11.52 -15.59 19.88
C ILE A 54 10.88 -16.63 20.81
N ILE A 55 11.69 -17.37 21.56
CA ILE A 55 11.20 -18.37 22.51
C ILE A 55 10.45 -17.67 23.63
N ASP A 56 11.04 -16.63 24.22
CA ASP A 56 10.43 -15.85 25.30
C ASP A 56 9.09 -15.23 24.86
N LEU A 57 9.05 -14.57 23.69
CA LEU A 57 7.82 -13.99 23.15
C LEU A 57 6.75 -15.05 22.82
N ALA A 58 7.15 -16.23 22.34
CA ALA A 58 6.21 -17.30 22.05
C ALA A 58 5.63 -17.90 23.34
N ASP A 59 6.44 -18.08 24.38
CA ASP A 59 5.99 -18.54 25.69
C ASP A 59 5.06 -17.52 26.36
N GLU A 60 5.41 -16.22 26.31
CA GLU A 60 4.55 -15.13 26.81
C GLU A 60 3.19 -15.07 26.10
N ALA A 61 3.19 -15.29 24.77
CA ALA A 61 1.98 -15.34 23.97
C ALA A 61 1.21 -16.68 24.07
N GLY A 62 1.74 -17.68 24.80
CA GLY A 62 1.15 -19.01 24.92
C GLY A 62 1.11 -19.80 23.61
N VAL A 63 2.10 -19.60 22.75
CA VAL A 63 2.20 -20.22 21.42
C VAL A 63 3.03 -21.50 21.49
N ASP A 64 2.49 -22.60 20.93
CA ASP A 64 3.21 -23.87 20.88
C ASP A 64 4.50 -23.76 20.06
N ILE A 65 5.65 -24.05 20.70
CA ILE A 65 6.95 -24.17 20.03
C ILE A 65 7.25 -25.64 19.73
N ARG A 66 7.58 -25.95 18.48
CA ARG A 66 7.95 -27.29 18.04
C ARG A 66 9.33 -27.31 17.40
N GLU A 67 10.21 -28.17 17.90
CA GLU A 67 11.49 -28.41 17.26
C GLU A 67 11.41 -29.54 16.22
N LEU A 68 12.10 -29.38 15.08
CA LEU A 68 12.20 -30.38 14.02
C LEU A 68 13.66 -30.62 13.62
N PRO A 69 14.06 -31.88 13.35
CA PRO A 69 15.36 -32.18 12.76
C PRO A 69 15.58 -31.39 11.45
N ARG A 70 16.80 -30.89 11.24
CA ARG A 70 17.12 -29.96 10.15
C ARG A 70 16.66 -30.40 8.77
N GLY A 71 16.88 -31.67 8.41
CA GLY A 71 16.42 -32.20 7.12
C GLY A 71 14.90 -32.21 6.93
N ARG A 72 14.11 -32.33 8.01
CA ARG A 72 12.64 -32.22 7.96
C ARG A 72 12.20 -30.76 7.94
N PHE A 73 12.90 -29.89 8.65
CA PHE A 73 12.66 -28.45 8.62
C PHE A 73 12.89 -27.88 7.21
N ASP A 74 13.99 -28.23 6.56
CA ASP A 74 14.32 -27.75 5.20
C ASP A 74 13.30 -28.22 4.15
N GLN A 75 12.72 -29.42 4.33
CA GLN A 75 11.62 -29.90 3.48
C GLN A 75 10.31 -29.16 3.72
N MET A 76 10.11 -28.63 4.93
CA MET A 76 8.93 -27.84 5.27
C MET A 76 9.07 -26.42 4.72
N ALA A 77 10.26 -25.81 4.85
CA ALA A 77 10.58 -24.43 4.48
C ALA A 77 10.14 -24.06 3.06
N ALA A 78 9.58 -22.85 2.90
CA ALA A 78 9.12 -22.32 1.62
C ALA A 78 10.14 -21.35 1.01
N THR A 79 11.01 -20.74 1.82
CA THR A 79 12.08 -19.85 1.34
C THR A 79 13.41 -20.60 1.18
N GLU A 80 14.31 -20.08 0.35
CA GLU A 80 15.63 -20.67 0.10
C GLU A 80 16.58 -20.63 1.31
N SER A 81 16.27 -19.84 2.34
CA SER A 81 17.13 -19.69 3.52
C SER A 81 16.32 -19.32 4.77
N PRO A 82 15.43 -20.19 5.26
CA PRO A 82 14.46 -19.91 6.33
C PRO A 82 15.07 -19.46 7.67
N GLN A 83 16.39 -19.50 7.83
CA GLN A 83 17.13 -19.19 9.06
C GLN A 83 16.75 -20.08 10.26
N GLY A 84 16.07 -21.19 9.98
CA GLY A 84 15.65 -22.20 10.95
C GLY A 84 14.45 -21.83 11.83
N VAL A 85 13.69 -20.79 11.46
CA VAL A 85 12.48 -20.39 12.19
C VAL A 85 11.33 -20.19 11.22
N VAL A 86 10.18 -20.81 11.51
CA VAL A 86 8.92 -20.64 10.78
C VAL A 86 7.80 -20.44 11.80
N ALA A 87 6.88 -19.52 11.55
CA ALA A 87 5.65 -19.36 12.31
C ALA A 87 4.42 -19.49 11.41
N PHE A 88 3.33 -20.02 11.97
CA PHE A 88 2.03 -20.13 11.31
C PHE A 88 1.02 -19.25 12.04
N ALA A 89 0.37 -18.33 11.32
CA ALA A 89 -0.53 -17.33 11.89
C ALA A 89 -1.87 -17.27 11.12
N ALA A 90 -2.85 -16.55 11.67
CA ALA A 90 -4.01 -16.13 10.88
C ALA A 90 -3.56 -15.24 9.70
N PRO A 91 -4.22 -15.24 8.54
CA PRO A 91 -3.85 -14.37 7.41
C PRO A 91 -3.95 -12.89 7.80
N LEU A 92 -3.24 -12.03 7.05
CA LEU A 92 -3.32 -10.58 7.24
C LEU A 92 -4.74 -10.05 7.00
N ARG A 93 -5.16 -9.07 7.81
CA ARG A 93 -6.44 -8.39 7.64
C ARG A 93 -6.44 -7.59 6.34
N GLU A 94 -7.52 -7.71 5.58
CA GLU A 94 -7.79 -6.86 4.42
C GLU A 94 -8.58 -5.63 4.87
N PHE A 95 -8.20 -4.45 4.39
CA PHE A 95 -8.89 -3.18 4.60
C PHE A 95 -9.50 -2.67 3.30
N ALA A 96 -10.56 -1.88 3.40
CA ALA A 96 -11.04 -1.04 2.31
C ALA A 96 -10.11 0.17 2.11
N VAL A 97 -10.17 0.82 0.94
CA VAL A 97 -9.33 2.01 0.66
C VAL A 97 -9.74 3.17 1.56
N GLU A 98 -11.04 3.30 1.80
CA GLU A 98 -11.68 4.26 2.69
C GLU A 98 -11.16 4.13 4.13
N GLU A 99 -11.01 2.88 4.62
CA GLU A 99 -10.46 2.60 5.96
C GLU A 99 -8.98 3.03 6.09
N LEU A 100 -8.21 3.01 4.99
CA LEU A 100 -6.82 3.49 5.02
C LEU A 100 -6.74 5.01 5.13
N VAL A 101 -7.70 5.73 4.54
CA VAL A 101 -7.72 7.20 4.53
C VAL A 101 -8.28 7.76 5.83
N ALA A 102 -9.36 7.17 6.36
CA ALA A 102 -10.03 7.69 7.55
C ALA A 102 -9.17 7.63 8.83
N GLY A 103 -8.11 6.83 8.84
CA GLY A 103 -7.38 6.51 10.07
C GLY A 103 -8.22 5.60 10.99
N LEU A 104 -7.56 4.90 11.92
CA LEU A 104 -8.28 4.25 13.02
C LEU A 104 -7.95 5.02 14.29
N PRO A 105 -8.95 5.37 15.13
CA PRO A 105 -8.69 6.06 16.38
C PRO A 105 -7.75 5.22 17.27
N GLY A 106 -6.66 5.84 17.76
CA GLY A 106 -5.75 5.26 18.73
C GLY A 106 -4.53 4.52 18.18
N GLN A 107 -4.15 4.72 16.91
CA GLN A 107 -2.91 4.19 16.34
C GLN A 107 -2.12 5.29 15.62
N GLY A 108 -1.61 6.25 16.41
CA GLY A 108 -0.46 7.05 16.00
C GLY A 108 0.78 6.17 15.85
N PRO A 109 1.88 6.68 15.23
CA PRO A 109 3.09 5.90 15.00
C PRO A 109 3.56 5.23 16.29
N ALA A 110 3.79 3.92 16.22
CA ALA A 110 4.30 3.16 17.35
C ALA A 110 5.72 3.65 17.69
N GLY A 111 5.83 4.39 18.80
CA GLY A 111 7.09 4.79 19.39
C GLY A 111 7.32 6.30 19.36
N ASP A 112 6.86 6.98 20.41
CA ASP A 112 7.48 8.23 20.79
C ASP A 112 7.39 8.51 22.29
N SER A 113 8.48 8.20 22.99
CA SER A 113 8.69 8.70 24.35
C SER A 113 9.45 10.03 24.35
N ASP A 114 9.72 10.68 23.22
CA ASP A 114 10.63 11.85 23.23
C ASP A 114 10.40 12.95 22.15
N ARG A 115 9.26 13.04 21.47
CA ARG A 115 8.94 14.23 20.66
C ARG A 115 8.04 15.22 21.40
N LEU A 116 8.72 16.17 22.05
CA LEU A 116 8.19 17.51 22.28
C LEU A 116 7.86 18.19 20.94
N TYR A 117 6.59 18.24 20.57
CA TYR A 117 6.10 19.09 19.48
C TYR A 117 5.83 20.51 19.99
N LEU A 118 6.55 21.48 19.42
CA LEU A 118 6.14 22.88 19.41
C LEU A 118 4.96 23.02 18.44
N SER A 119 3.84 23.53 18.95
CA SER A 119 2.63 23.82 18.20
C SER A 119 2.83 25.00 17.24
N ALA A 120 2.59 24.80 15.94
CA ALA A 120 2.23 25.86 15.01
C ALA A 120 1.51 25.30 13.78
N GLY A 121 0.35 25.89 13.45
CA GLY A 121 -0.13 25.97 12.07
C GLY A 121 -1.23 24.99 11.63
N ALA A 122 -2.40 25.05 12.25
CA ALA A 122 -3.63 24.51 11.66
C ALA A 122 -4.21 25.51 10.64
N GLU A 123 -3.64 25.57 9.44
CA GLU A 123 -4.27 26.18 8.25
C GLU A 123 -3.80 25.35 7.05
N HIS A 124 -4.65 25.19 6.03
CA HIS A 124 -4.47 24.43 4.76
C HIS A 124 -5.22 23.08 4.66
N ALA A 125 -6.55 23.14 4.77
CA ALA A 125 -7.41 22.36 3.89
C ALA A 125 -7.92 23.28 2.76
N GLU A 126 -7.02 23.74 1.88
CA GLU A 126 -7.45 24.42 0.66
C GLU A 126 -8.07 23.40 -0.30
N ARG A 127 -9.16 23.81 -0.96
CA ARG A 127 -9.89 22.98 -1.93
C ARG A 127 -8.92 22.42 -2.97
N ARG A 128 -9.02 21.10 -3.21
CA ARG A 128 -8.24 20.34 -4.19
C ARG A 128 -8.34 20.99 -5.58
N THR A 129 -7.38 21.86 -5.91
CA THR A 129 -7.30 22.51 -7.21
C THR A 129 -6.17 21.82 -7.97
N PRO A 130 -6.45 21.07 -9.06
CA PRO A 130 -5.41 20.33 -9.76
C PRO A 130 -4.26 21.26 -10.14
N PRO A 131 -2.98 20.85 -9.96
CA PRO A 131 -1.86 21.63 -10.46
C PRO A 131 -2.03 21.82 -11.98
N PRO A 132 -1.52 22.94 -12.55
CA PRO A 132 -1.66 23.20 -13.98
C PRO A 132 -1.14 22.01 -14.77
N GLY A 133 -2.03 21.38 -15.54
CA GLY A 133 -1.74 20.16 -16.28
C GLY A 133 -0.72 20.40 -17.39
N ASP A 134 0.03 19.34 -17.71
CA ASP A 134 1.02 19.30 -18.77
C ASP A 134 0.34 19.45 -20.14
N GLN A 135 0.39 20.66 -20.71
CA GLN A 135 -0.21 20.98 -22.00
C GLN A 135 0.74 20.57 -23.14
N ASN A 136 0.82 19.28 -23.47
CA ASN A 136 1.30 18.84 -24.78
C ASN A 136 0.97 17.36 -25.08
N GLU A 137 -0.19 17.11 -25.69
CA GLU A 137 -0.33 16.03 -26.68
C GLU A 137 -1.10 16.58 -27.89
N PRO A 138 -0.64 16.33 -29.13
CA PRO A 138 -1.34 16.76 -30.33
C PRO A 138 -2.62 15.91 -30.51
N ALA A 139 -3.75 16.58 -30.71
CA ALA A 139 -5.01 15.96 -31.09
C ALA A 139 -4.83 15.24 -32.44
N ALA A 140 -4.95 13.92 -32.44
CA ALA A 140 -5.17 13.16 -33.67
C ALA A 140 -6.64 13.33 -34.06
N GLU A 141 -6.86 14.06 -35.15
CA GLU A 141 -8.15 14.19 -35.83
C GLU A 141 -8.61 12.81 -36.34
N GLU A 142 -9.77 12.36 -35.88
CA GLU A 142 -10.52 11.28 -36.51
C GLU A 142 -11.84 11.87 -37.01
N GLN A 143 -11.94 12.02 -38.34
CA GLN A 143 -13.10 12.53 -39.06
C GLN A 143 -14.06 11.39 -39.43
N ALA A 144 -15.32 11.79 -39.70
CA ALA A 144 -16.48 11.04 -40.23
C ALA A 144 -17.40 10.43 -39.14
N GLU A 145 -18.73 10.58 -39.15
CA GLU A 145 -19.70 11.09 -40.12
C GLU A 145 -21.03 11.31 -39.36
N GLU A 146 -21.72 12.43 -39.57
CA GLU A 146 -23.12 12.62 -39.13
C GLU A 146 -24.10 11.96 -40.11
N PRO A 147 -25.30 11.58 -39.65
CA PRO A 147 -26.45 12.09 -40.39
C PRO A 147 -27.55 12.69 -39.51
N HIS A 148 -27.94 13.88 -39.99
CA HIS A 148 -29.17 14.63 -39.81
C HIS A 148 -30.45 13.75 -39.77
N ASP A 149 -31.34 13.98 -38.79
CA ASP A 149 -32.78 13.90 -39.03
C ASP A 149 -33.57 14.82 -38.07
N GLN A 150 -34.56 15.52 -38.61
CA GLN A 150 -35.45 16.46 -37.90
C GLN A 150 -36.83 15.82 -37.67
N PRO A 151 -37.65 16.36 -36.75
CA PRO A 151 -38.68 15.60 -36.03
C PRO A 151 -40.07 15.70 -36.68
N PRO A 152 -41.08 14.97 -36.15
CA PRO A 152 -42.45 15.43 -36.23
C PRO A 152 -43.09 15.69 -34.85
N GLU A 153 -43.89 16.75 -34.84
CA GLU A 153 -44.75 17.20 -33.75
C GLU A 153 -45.97 16.28 -33.54
N GLY A 154 -46.49 16.24 -32.30
CA GLY A 154 -47.95 16.28 -32.10
C GLY A 154 -48.58 15.37 -31.04
N ARG A 155 -49.02 16.06 -29.96
CA ARG A 155 -50.32 15.93 -29.23
C ARG A 155 -50.43 15.16 -27.90
N ARG A 156 -50.68 16.02 -26.88
CA ARG A 156 -51.78 16.02 -25.88
C ARG A 156 -51.77 15.02 -24.72
N ALA A 157 -51.36 15.57 -23.58
CA ALA A 157 -52.11 15.71 -22.31
C ALA A 157 -52.73 14.48 -21.63
N ALA A 158 -52.24 14.20 -20.42
CA ALA A 158 -53.07 13.87 -19.27
C ALA A 158 -52.37 14.32 -17.98
N ALA A 159 -53.11 15.04 -17.15
CA ALA A 159 -52.73 15.49 -15.82
C ALA A 159 -52.79 14.33 -14.81
N GLY A 160 -51.91 14.36 -13.82
CA GLY A 160 -51.88 13.41 -12.71
C GLY A 160 -50.92 13.87 -11.62
N GLU A 161 -51.46 14.68 -10.72
CA GLU A 161 -51.22 14.74 -9.26
C GLU A 161 -49.77 14.67 -8.76
N HIS A 162 -49.30 15.85 -8.31
CA HIS A 162 -48.11 16.03 -7.49
C HIS A 162 -48.38 15.55 -6.06
N GLU A 163 -47.58 14.58 -5.59
CA GLU A 163 -47.38 14.31 -4.18
C GLU A 163 -45.95 14.74 -3.84
N GLU A 164 -45.83 15.91 -3.18
CA GLU A 164 -44.56 16.47 -2.71
C GLU A 164 -44.01 15.59 -1.57
N ALA A 165 -42.89 14.91 -1.84
CA ALA A 165 -42.05 14.32 -0.82
C ALA A 165 -41.23 15.43 -0.12
N PRO A 166 -41.03 15.36 1.22
CA PRO A 166 -40.26 16.37 1.95
C PRO A 166 -38.78 16.32 1.52
N PRO A 167 -38.05 17.45 1.58
CA PRO A 167 -36.66 17.49 1.14
C PRO A 167 -35.82 16.61 2.07
N GLU A 168 -35.18 15.60 1.48
CA GLU A 168 -34.09 14.87 2.10
C GLU A 168 -32.98 15.88 2.39
N THR A 169 -32.72 16.12 3.67
CA THR A 169 -31.53 16.85 4.13
C THR A 169 -30.31 16.15 3.57
N GLU A 170 -29.65 16.81 2.62
CA GLU A 170 -28.34 16.46 2.08
C GLU A 170 -27.34 16.49 3.26
N GLU A 171 -27.14 15.33 3.90
CA GLU A 171 -26.08 15.15 4.89
C GLU A 171 -24.75 15.33 4.16
N ALA A 172 -24.08 16.46 4.44
CA ALA A 172 -22.72 16.71 4.01
C ALA A 172 -21.82 15.53 4.41
N PRO A 173 -20.89 15.08 3.54
CA PRO A 173 -19.96 14.02 3.91
C PRO A 173 -19.15 14.45 5.14
N PRO A 174 -18.78 13.49 6.03
CA PRO A 174 -18.06 13.82 7.25
C PRO A 174 -16.75 14.52 6.87
N GLU A 175 -16.58 15.75 7.37
CA GLU A 175 -15.31 16.46 7.31
C GLU A 175 -14.25 15.54 7.95
N THR A 176 -13.33 15.05 7.13
CA THR A 176 -12.16 14.28 7.59
C THR A 176 -11.21 15.24 8.29
N ALA A 177 -11.57 15.62 9.52
CA ALA A 177 -10.67 16.30 10.43
C ALA A 177 -9.66 15.28 10.95
N THR A 178 -8.49 15.25 10.32
CA THR A 178 -7.29 14.63 10.90
C THR A 178 -7.08 15.24 12.28
N ASP A 179 -6.88 14.42 13.31
CA ASP A 179 -6.61 14.90 14.68
C ASP A 179 -5.40 15.87 14.61
N PRO A 180 -5.46 17.10 15.18
CA PRO A 180 -4.45 18.17 15.02
C PRO A 180 -3.00 17.88 15.44
N GLY A 181 -2.57 16.62 15.53
CA GLY A 181 -1.17 16.19 15.67
C GLY A 181 -0.77 14.97 14.81
N GLU A 182 -1.68 14.38 14.02
CA GLU A 182 -1.33 13.26 13.15
C GLU A 182 -0.79 13.74 11.79
N PRO A 183 0.33 13.17 11.29
CA PRO A 183 0.84 13.52 9.98
C PRO A 183 -0.20 13.18 8.90
N PRO A 184 -0.27 13.97 7.80
CA PRO A 184 -1.23 13.72 6.73
C PRO A 184 -1.08 12.30 6.17
N THR A 185 -2.17 11.71 5.66
CA THR A 185 -2.15 10.35 5.11
C THR A 185 -1.05 10.19 4.06
N LEU A 186 -0.26 9.11 4.17
CA LEU A 186 0.70 8.69 3.15
C LEU A 186 0.39 7.25 2.75
N LEU A 187 -0.16 7.06 1.56
CA LEU A 187 -0.43 5.74 1.01
C LEU A 187 0.64 5.37 -0.01
N LEU A 188 0.85 4.06 -0.13
CA LEU A 188 1.64 3.48 -1.20
C LEU A 188 0.75 2.64 -2.10
N VAL A 189 0.73 2.92 -3.40
CA VAL A 189 -0.06 2.18 -4.39
C VAL A 189 0.89 1.42 -5.30
N VAL A 190 0.77 0.10 -5.34
CA VAL A 190 1.71 -0.75 -6.10
C VAL A 190 1.05 -1.26 -7.38
N ASP A 191 1.39 -0.71 -8.54
CA ASP A 191 0.89 -1.16 -9.85
C ASP A 191 1.88 -2.14 -10.50
N GLY A 192 1.61 -3.44 -10.38
CA GLY A 192 2.26 -4.46 -11.20
C GLY A 192 3.70 -4.84 -10.82
N VAL A 193 4.15 -4.56 -9.59
CA VAL A 193 5.38 -5.15 -9.02
C VAL A 193 5.16 -6.65 -8.87
N SER A 194 5.98 -7.42 -9.58
CA SER A 194 5.80 -8.87 -9.73
C SER A 194 6.86 -9.69 -9.00
N ASP A 195 8.01 -9.10 -8.69
CA ASP A 195 9.08 -9.76 -7.95
C ASP A 195 8.83 -9.73 -6.42
N PRO A 196 8.77 -10.89 -5.74
CA PRO A 196 8.62 -10.94 -4.29
C PRO A 196 9.73 -10.25 -3.50
N GLY A 197 10.96 -10.21 -4.04
CA GLY A 197 12.09 -9.53 -3.41
C GLY A 197 11.89 -8.01 -3.36
N ASN A 198 11.55 -7.42 -4.50
CA ASN A 198 11.21 -6.00 -4.61
C ASN A 198 10.02 -5.64 -3.73
N LEU A 199 8.93 -6.42 -3.77
CA LEU A 199 7.76 -6.16 -2.92
C LEU A 199 8.14 -6.17 -1.44
N GLY A 200 8.88 -7.17 -0.95
CA GLY A 200 9.30 -7.22 0.45
C GLY A 200 10.18 -6.03 0.85
N ALA A 201 11.12 -5.62 -0.01
CA ALA A 201 11.97 -4.44 0.23
C ALA A 201 11.18 -3.12 0.23
N ILE A 202 10.18 -3.01 -0.64
CA ILE A 202 9.24 -1.89 -0.70
C ILE A 202 8.44 -1.80 0.60
N LEU A 203 7.85 -2.91 1.07
CA LEU A 203 7.05 -2.92 2.30
C LEU A 203 7.88 -2.55 3.52
N ARG A 204 9.12 -3.05 3.62
CA ARG A 204 10.04 -2.64 4.68
C ARG A 204 10.29 -1.13 4.67
N THR A 205 10.60 -0.60 3.50
CA THR A 205 10.82 0.84 3.31
C THR A 205 9.57 1.65 3.66
N ALA A 206 8.40 1.17 3.26
CA ALA A 206 7.12 1.83 3.49
C ALA A 206 6.82 1.98 4.99
N GLU A 207 6.98 0.90 5.75
CA GLU A 207 6.82 0.93 7.21
C GLU A 207 7.80 1.93 7.84
N CYS A 208 9.09 1.86 7.50
CA CYS A 208 10.10 2.76 8.07
C CYS A 208 9.89 4.23 7.70
N ALA A 209 9.20 4.51 6.59
CA ALA A 209 8.86 5.87 6.14
C ALA A 209 7.54 6.39 6.76
N GLY A 210 6.82 5.59 7.55
CA GLY A 210 5.55 5.98 8.16
C GLY A 210 4.37 5.95 7.19
N VAL A 211 4.39 5.05 6.19
CA VAL A 211 3.24 4.86 5.28
C VAL A 211 2.03 4.36 6.07
N THR A 212 0.91 5.06 5.95
CA THR A 212 -0.38 4.77 6.62
C THR A 212 -1.00 3.46 6.13
N GLY A 213 -0.81 3.12 4.85
CA GLY A 213 -1.34 1.91 4.26
C GLY A 213 -0.87 1.66 2.82
N VAL A 214 -1.01 0.41 2.39
CA VAL A 214 -0.55 -0.06 1.07
C VAL A 214 -1.73 -0.60 0.27
N VAL A 215 -1.94 -0.05 -0.92
CA VAL A 215 -2.93 -0.52 -1.90
C VAL A 215 -2.26 -1.49 -2.87
N LEU A 216 -2.78 -2.72 -2.94
CA LEU A 216 -2.23 -3.81 -3.74
C LEU A 216 -3.31 -4.38 -4.70
N PRO A 217 -2.98 -4.77 -5.93
CA PRO A 217 -3.94 -5.39 -6.82
C PRO A 217 -4.12 -6.88 -6.45
N ARG A 218 -5.36 -7.38 -6.50
CA ARG A 218 -5.69 -8.80 -6.23
C ARG A 218 -5.14 -9.78 -7.27
N HIS A 219 -4.89 -9.28 -8.48
CA HIS A 219 -4.49 -10.08 -9.63
C HIS A 219 -3.24 -9.48 -10.27
N ARG A 220 -2.42 -10.35 -10.90
CA ARG A 220 -1.26 -9.96 -11.72
C ARG A 220 -0.18 -9.14 -10.98
N ALA A 221 -0.01 -9.38 -9.68
CA ALA A 221 1.10 -8.86 -8.88
C ALA A 221 1.59 -9.89 -7.86
N ALA A 222 2.74 -9.61 -7.24
CA ALA A 222 3.25 -10.43 -6.13
C ALA A 222 2.27 -10.41 -4.95
N ARG A 223 2.03 -11.58 -4.35
CA ARG A 223 1.27 -11.75 -3.09
C ARG A 223 2.21 -11.68 -1.90
N ILE A 224 1.66 -11.50 -0.69
CA ILE A 224 2.43 -11.56 0.56
C ILE A 224 2.75 -13.03 0.89
N THR A 225 3.74 -13.56 0.18
CA THR A 225 4.27 -14.92 0.35
C THR A 225 5.30 -14.96 1.49
N PRO A 226 5.72 -16.15 1.96
CA PRO A 226 6.80 -16.26 2.95
C PRO A 226 8.09 -15.54 2.53
N THR A 227 8.40 -15.50 1.24
CA THR A 227 9.55 -14.74 0.71
C THR A 227 9.39 -13.23 0.92
N VAL A 228 8.18 -12.70 0.67
CA VAL A 228 7.87 -11.27 0.90
C VAL A 228 7.94 -10.96 2.40
N ALA A 229 7.27 -11.76 3.24
CA ALA A 229 7.24 -11.58 4.69
C ALA A 229 8.67 -11.55 5.28
N LYS A 230 9.51 -12.49 4.85
CA LYS A 230 10.91 -12.55 5.26
C LYS A 230 11.71 -11.33 4.81
N ARG A 231 11.54 -10.90 3.56
CA ARG A 231 12.25 -9.72 3.02
C ARG A 231 11.79 -8.41 3.66
N ALA A 232 10.52 -8.33 4.03
CA ALA A 232 9.93 -7.21 4.75
C ALA A 232 10.42 -7.10 6.21
N ALA A 233 10.99 -8.18 6.76
CA ALA A 233 11.59 -8.22 8.10
C ALA A 233 10.64 -7.71 9.21
N GLY A 234 9.37 -8.12 9.16
CA GLY A 234 8.36 -7.76 10.16
C GLY A 234 7.45 -6.59 9.78
N ALA A 235 7.81 -5.79 8.78
CA ALA A 235 7.00 -4.63 8.37
C ALA A 235 5.56 -4.96 7.97
N ILE A 236 5.28 -6.20 7.52
CA ILE A 236 3.91 -6.63 7.16
C ILE A 236 2.96 -6.70 8.35
N GLU A 237 3.46 -6.70 9.58
CA GLU A 237 2.64 -6.79 10.80
C GLU A 237 2.12 -5.42 11.24
N HIS A 238 2.78 -4.35 10.78
CA HIS A 238 2.49 -2.96 11.11
C HIS A 238 1.79 -2.20 9.98
N LEU A 239 1.93 -2.69 8.75
CA LEU A 239 1.28 -2.10 7.58
C LEU A 239 -0.17 -2.59 7.41
N ARG A 240 -1.03 -1.66 7.00
CA ARG A 240 -2.41 -1.94 6.59
C ARG A 240 -2.47 -2.15 5.09
N PHE A 241 -3.21 -3.16 4.64
CA PHE A 241 -3.25 -3.55 3.23
C PHE A 241 -4.67 -3.48 2.65
N ALA A 242 -4.84 -2.76 1.55
CA ALA A 242 -6.08 -2.70 0.78
C ALA A 242 -5.93 -3.44 -0.56
N PRO A 243 -6.36 -4.72 -0.63
CA PRO A 243 -6.39 -5.46 -1.89
C PRO A 243 -7.54 -5.04 -2.80
N VAL A 244 -7.23 -4.44 -3.94
CA VAL A 244 -8.21 -3.89 -4.90
C VAL A 244 -8.33 -4.72 -6.17
N SER A 245 -9.49 -4.66 -6.82
CA SER A 245 -9.73 -5.31 -8.13
C SER A 245 -8.93 -4.66 -9.26
N GLY A 246 -8.64 -3.36 -9.14
CA GLY A 246 -7.82 -2.61 -10.09
C GLY A 246 -7.36 -1.26 -9.54
N ILE A 247 -6.11 -0.90 -9.85
CA ILE A 247 -5.50 0.36 -9.42
C ILE A 247 -6.23 1.60 -9.96
N PRO A 248 -6.69 1.66 -11.22
CA PRO A 248 -7.40 2.84 -11.74
C PRO A 248 -8.67 3.20 -10.95
N THR A 249 -9.44 2.19 -10.54
CA THR A 249 -10.65 2.39 -9.71
C THR A 249 -10.25 2.86 -8.31
N ALA A 250 -9.22 2.27 -7.72
CA ALA A 250 -8.71 2.71 -6.42
C ALA A 250 -8.22 4.17 -6.44
N LEU A 251 -7.55 4.60 -7.52
CA LEU A 251 -7.15 6.01 -7.69
C LEU A 251 -8.36 6.95 -7.83
N ALA A 252 -9.47 6.48 -8.43
CA ALA A 252 -10.69 7.26 -8.49
C ALA A 252 -11.30 7.46 -7.10
N THR A 253 -11.38 6.39 -6.31
CA THR A 253 -11.83 6.44 -4.91
C THR A 253 -10.93 7.36 -4.07
N LEU A 254 -9.61 7.23 -4.18
CA LEU A 254 -8.67 8.10 -3.46
C LEU A 254 -8.85 9.57 -3.82
N ALA A 255 -9.11 9.87 -5.09
CA ALA A 255 -9.42 11.22 -5.55
C ALA A 255 -10.71 11.78 -4.91
N GLU A 256 -11.76 10.97 -4.78
CA GLU A 256 -13.01 11.34 -4.10
C GLU A 256 -12.80 11.58 -2.60
N LEU A 257 -11.87 10.84 -1.99
CA LEU A 257 -11.48 10.98 -0.58
C LEU A 257 -10.45 12.10 -0.33
N GLY A 258 -10.14 12.93 -1.34
CA GLY A 258 -9.21 14.06 -1.18
C GLY A 258 -7.72 13.68 -1.13
N VAL A 259 -7.35 12.44 -1.48
CA VAL A 259 -5.96 11.99 -1.53
C VAL A 259 -5.39 12.23 -2.93
N TRP A 260 -4.27 12.98 -2.99
CA TRP A 260 -3.56 13.23 -4.22
C TRP A 260 -2.74 12.03 -4.65
N SER A 261 -2.66 11.75 -5.95
CA SER A 261 -1.90 10.64 -6.51
C SER A 261 -0.67 11.13 -7.26
N VAL A 262 0.51 10.66 -6.85
CA VAL A 262 1.80 10.95 -7.49
C VAL A 262 2.35 9.68 -8.11
N GLY A 263 2.34 9.60 -9.44
CA GLY A 263 2.95 8.52 -10.18
C GLY A 263 4.47 8.69 -10.32
N LEU A 264 5.25 7.68 -9.91
CA LEU A 264 6.66 7.64 -10.24
C LEU A 264 6.86 7.21 -11.69
N ASP A 265 7.35 8.13 -12.51
CA ASP A 265 7.59 7.92 -13.94
C ASP A 265 8.89 8.59 -14.35
N VAL A 266 9.79 7.83 -14.97
CA VAL A 266 11.10 8.32 -15.44
C VAL A 266 10.97 9.38 -16.53
N THR A 267 9.83 9.41 -17.22
CA THR A 267 9.54 10.35 -18.31
C THR A 267 8.80 11.60 -17.86
N ALA A 268 8.52 11.77 -16.56
CA ALA A 268 7.84 12.94 -16.04
C ALA A 268 8.74 14.19 -16.09
N ASP A 269 8.15 15.35 -16.41
CA ASP A 269 8.87 16.63 -16.45
C ASP A 269 9.15 17.23 -15.06
N GLN A 270 8.31 16.92 -14.07
CA GLN A 270 8.52 17.35 -12.69
C GLN A 270 9.46 16.40 -11.94
N THR A 271 10.34 16.95 -11.12
CA THR A 271 11.20 16.17 -10.23
C THR A 271 10.51 15.92 -8.89
N ILE A 272 10.82 14.78 -8.25
CA ILE A 272 10.31 14.46 -6.91
C ILE A 272 10.72 15.53 -5.87
N TRP A 273 11.85 16.22 -6.10
CA TRP A 273 12.37 17.28 -5.23
C TRP A 273 11.57 18.57 -5.27
N GLU A 274 10.65 18.71 -6.22
CA GLU A 274 9.85 19.92 -6.48
C GLU A 274 8.35 19.60 -6.44
N LEU A 275 7.97 18.49 -5.79
CA LEU A 275 6.56 18.13 -5.63
C LEU A 275 5.77 19.26 -4.95
N PRO A 276 4.62 19.68 -5.48
CA PRO A 276 3.83 20.75 -4.88
C PRO A 276 2.95 20.28 -3.72
N ILE A 277 2.73 18.96 -3.62
CA ILE A 277 1.68 18.33 -2.79
C ILE A 277 2.25 17.36 -1.74
N ALA A 278 3.52 17.53 -1.36
CA ALA A 278 4.15 16.61 -0.40
C ALA A 278 3.53 16.69 1.00
N ASP A 279 2.99 17.85 1.39
CA ASP A 279 2.41 18.10 2.71
C ASP A 279 0.89 17.83 2.75
N ALA A 280 0.28 17.46 1.62
CA ALA A 280 -1.11 17.06 1.54
C ALA A 280 -1.28 15.54 1.73
N PRO A 281 -2.51 15.03 1.99
CA PRO A 281 -2.81 13.61 1.86
C PRO A 281 -2.41 13.09 0.49
N LEU A 282 -1.54 12.07 0.46
CA LEU A 282 -0.80 11.65 -0.73
C LEU A 282 -0.80 10.13 -0.86
N ALA A 283 -0.97 9.65 -2.09
CA ALA A 283 -0.76 8.29 -2.53
C ALA A 283 0.39 8.26 -3.55
N LEU A 284 1.52 7.70 -3.16
CA LEU A 284 2.65 7.47 -4.06
C LEU A 284 2.40 6.19 -4.88
N VAL A 285 2.39 6.31 -6.20
CA VAL A 285 2.07 5.20 -7.12
C VAL A 285 3.35 4.68 -7.78
N LEU A 286 3.62 3.39 -7.56
CA LEU A 286 4.76 2.67 -8.11
C LEU A 286 4.33 1.87 -9.34
N GLY A 287 5.15 1.90 -10.39
CA GLY A 287 4.96 1.09 -11.58
C GLY A 287 5.68 -0.25 -11.55
N ALA A 288 5.39 -1.09 -12.54
CA ALA A 288 6.03 -2.38 -12.73
C ALA A 288 7.49 -2.22 -13.18
N GLU A 289 8.32 -3.23 -12.91
CA GLU A 289 9.70 -3.23 -13.39
C GLU A 289 9.78 -3.11 -14.92
N GLY A 290 10.61 -2.20 -15.41
CA GLY A 290 10.85 -1.95 -16.83
C GLY A 290 9.72 -1.18 -17.54
N ARG A 291 8.46 -1.59 -17.37
CA ARG A 291 7.31 -0.92 -18.01
C ARG A 291 6.86 0.36 -17.32
N GLY A 292 7.19 0.54 -16.04
CA GLY A 292 6.69 1.65 -15.24
C GLY A 292 5.17 1.56 -15.03
N LEU A 293 4.54 2.72 -14.90
CA LEU A 293 3.09 2.82 -14.70
C LEU A 293 2.34 2.34 -15.94
N SER A 294 1.24 1.61 -15.75
CA SER A 294 0.34 1.31 -16.86
C SER A 294 -0.28 2.61 -17.41
N ARG A 295 -0.58 2.64 -18.72
CA ARG A 295 -1.12 3.84 -19.40
C ARG A 295 -2.34 4.43 -18.70
N LEU A 296 -3.24 3.58 -18.20
CA LEU A 296 -4.46 4.02 -17.52
C LEU A 296 -4.16 4.55 -16.11
N VAL A 297 -3.22 3.94 -15.39
CA VAL A 297 -2.78 4.44 -14.07
C VAL A 297 -2.08 5.78 -14.22
N ARG A 298 -1.13 5.93 -15.17
CA ARG A 298 -0.45 7.19 -15.43
C ARG A 298 -1.43 8.34 -15.71
N ARG A 299 -2.44 8.12 -16.57
CA ARG A 299 -3.47 9.12 -16.88
C ARG A 299 -4.36 9.48 -15.69
N ARG A 300 -4.46 8.61 -14.69
CA ARG A 300 -5.33 8.83 -13.52
C ARG A 300 -4.59 9.45 -12.36
N CYS A 301 -3.25 9.38 -12.35
CA CYS A 301 -2.44 10.13 -11.41
C CYS A 301 -2.67 11.63 -11.59
N ASP A 302 -2.78 12.36 -10.49
CA ASP A 302 -2.93 13.82 -10.52
C ASP A 302 -1.61 14.50 -10.93
N VAL A 303 -0.50 13.90 -10.52
CA VAL A 303 0.86 14.35 -10.82
C VAL A 303 1.71 13.14 -11.19
N THR A 304 2.65 13.32 -12.10
CA THR A 304 3.76 12.39 -12.30
C THR A 304 5.07 13.06 -11.95
N ALA A 305 5.97 12.34 -11.29
CA ALA A 305 7.27 12.85 -10.91
C ALA A 305 8.38 11.83 -11.22
N ARG A 306 9.54 12.34 -11.63
CA ARG A 306 10.75 11.54 -11.83
C ARG A 306 11.74 11.73 -10.68
N ILE A 307 12.57 10.72 -10.47
CA ILE A 307 13.79 10.84 -9.67
C ILE A 307 14.92 11.20 -10.64
N PRO A 308 15.55 12.38 -10.53
CA PRO A 308 16.69 12.73 -11.37
C PRO A 308 17.85 11.74 -11.20
N VAL A 309 18.36 11.26 -12.34
CA VAL A 309 19.52 10.39 -12.44
C VAL A 309 20.60 11.07 -13.28
N THR A 310 21.85 11.00 -12.84
CA THR A 310 23.01 11.64 -13.53
C THR A 310 23.99 10.62 -14.11
N GLY A 311 23.70 9.32 -13.92
CA GLY A 311 24.52 8.22 -14.41
C GLY A 311 24.24 7.85 -15.86
N ARG A 312 24.78 6.71 -16.29
CA ARG A 312 24.55 6.13 -17.63
C ARG A 312 23.30 5.24 -17.72
N LEU A 313 22.63 5.03 -16.58
CA LEU A 313 21.42 4.22 -16.48
C LEU A 313 20.23 5.16 -16.30
N ASP A 314 19.12 4.82 -16.96
CA ASP A 314 17.96 5.71 -17.05
C ASP A 314 16.95 5.52 -15.91
N ALA A 315 17.14 4.50 -15.06
CA ALA A 315 16.20 4.18 -13.99
C ALA A 315 16.87 3.48 -12.80
N LEU A 316 16.28 3.67 -11.62
CA LEU A 316 16.58 2.92 -10.40
C LEU A 316 15.76 1.62 -10.36
N ASN A 317 16.21 0.66 -9.55
CA ASN A 317 15.34 -0.43 -9.13
C ASN A 317 14.11 0.14 -8.39
N VAL A 318 12.93 -0.44 -8.61
CA VAL A 318 11.67 0.07 -8.05
C VAL A 318 11.70 0.21 -6.52
N SER A 319 12.35 -0.70 -5.79
CA SER A 319 12.49 -0.59 -4.33
C SER A 319 13.38 0.59 -3.91
N ALA A 320 14.47 0.85 -4.65
CA ALA A 320 15.33 2.01 -4.41
C ALA A 320 14.63 3.33 -4.77
N ALA A 321 13.89 3.36 -5.88
CA ALA A 321 13.07 4.51 -6.26
C ALA A 321 12.01 4.81 -5.19
N THR A 322 11.37 3.77 -4.65
CA THR A 322 10.40 3.89 -3.57
C THR A 322 11.02 4.51 -2.32
N ALA A 323 12.21 4.06 -1.91
CA ALA A 323 12.92 4.63 -0.76
C ALA A 323 13.23 6.11 -0.96
N VAL A 324 13.78 6.49 -2.11
CA VAL A 324 14.08 7.89 -2.42
C VAL A 324 12.81 8.75 -2.37
N ALA A 325 11.73 8.30 -2.98
CA ALA A 325 10.49 9.06 -3.04
C ALA A 325 9.79 9.19 -1.66
N LEU A 326 9.68 8.09 -0.91
CA LEU A 326 9.06 8.10 0.41
C LEU A 326 9.84 8.95 1.41
N PHE A 327 11.17 8.82 1.45
CA PHE A 327 11.98 9.62 2.37
C PHE A 327 12.08 11.09 1.95
N GLU A 328 11.89 11.44 0.68
CA GLU A 328 11.73 12.85 0.26
C GLU A 328 10.41 13.43 0.76
N VAL A 329 9.30 12.70 0.65
CA VAL A 329 8.01 13.12 1.23
C VAL A 329 8.13 13.28 2.74
N LEU A 330 8.73 12.29 3.42
CA LEU A 330 8.96 12.36 4.87
C LEU A 330 9.81 13.58 5.25
N ARG A 331 10.92 13.82 4.54
CA ARG A 331 11.79 14.99 4.78
C ARG A 331 11.00 16.29 4.73
N ARG A 332 10.15 16.47 3.73
CA ARG A 332 9.32 17.68 3.54
C ARG A 332 8.30 17.85 4.65
N ARG A 333 7.62 16.77 5.03
CA ARG A 333 6.64 16.77 6.13
C ARG A 333 7.24 17.00 7.50
N THR A 334 8.54 16.69 7.70
CA THR A 334 9.25 16.95 8.96
C THR A 334 9.97 18.30 9.02
N ALA A 335 10.10 18.99 7.88
CA ALA A 335 10.81 20.26 7.78
C ALA A 335 9.90 21.49 8.01
N THR A 336 8.61 21.24 8.22
CA THR A 336 7.56 22.23 8.54
C THR A 336 7.24 22.14 10.03
#